data_AF-A0A6G0AFA2-F1
#
_entry.id   AF-A0A6G0AFA2-F1
#
_cell.length_a   1.000
_cell.length_b   1.000
_cell.length_c   1.000
_cell.angle_alpha   90.00
_cell.angle_beta   90.00
_cell.angle_gamma   90.00
#
_symmetry.space_group_name_H-M   'P 1'
#
loop_
_entity.id
_entity.type
_entity.pdbx_description
1 polymer ?
#
loop_
_entity_poly.entity_id
_entity_poly.type
_entity_poly.pdbx_seq_one_letter_code
_entity_poly.pdbx_strand_id
1 'polypeptide(L)'
;MKKLFPPVVYNPVTLTGAGIAAISFGLIIFLFILDIFSGESNPYLGIITFIILPAILIFGLLLIAYGIIRERRRIKRGLERSGKFLVIDLNDIKQRRAVTFFTVGTLLLIFFSAFGSYKAFEYSESDEFCGTICHEVMEPEYTAYLSSPHSRVGCVGCHIGSGADWFVKSKISGAYQVYSVLFNKYSRPIPTPVHELRPAEGTCEQCHSPGHFFSEIKYKSDYFLYDEANTKSSIAMLLKIGGGNSELGRAEGNHWH
;
A
#
# COMPACT_ATOMS: atom_id res chain seq x y z
N MET A 1 8.81 16.27 44.07
CA MET A 1 8.42 16.55 42.66
C MET A 1 6.94 16.92 42.63
N LYS A 2 6.61 18.16 42.24
CA LYS A 2 5.20 18.59 42.04
C LYS A 2 4.62 17.79 40.86
N LYS A 3 3.42 17.24 41.02
CA LYS A 3 2.72 16.53 39.93
C LYS A 3 2.25 17.57 38.92
N LEU A 4 2.67 17.44 37.66
CA LEU A 4 2.29 18.34 36.57
C LEU A 4 0.86 18.07 36.07
N PHE A 5 0.38 16.83 36.22
CA PHE A 5 -0.93 16.37 35.73
C PHE A 5 -1.78 15.76 36.86
N PRO A 6 -3.11 15.57 36.64
CA PRO A 6 -3.97 14.87 37.59
C PRO A 6 -3.47 13.44 37.88
N PRO A 7 -3.70 12.90 39.10
CA PRO A 7 -3.23 11.56 39.51
C PRO A 7 -3.63 10.44 38.54
N VAL A 8 -4.78 10.61 37.89
CA VAL A 8 -5.37 9.68 36.92
C VAL A 8 -4.46 9.40 35.72
N VAL A 9 -3.60 10.34 35.34
CA VAL A 9 -2.69 10.24 34.19
C VAL A 9 -1.49 9.34 34.51
N TYR A 10 -1.11 9.22 35.77
CA TYR A 10 0.04 8.43 36.22
C TYR A 10 -0.30 6.95 36.34
N ASN A 11 -0.61 6.31 35.22
CA ASN A 11 -0.85 4.88 35.15
C ASN A 11 -0.11 4.25 33.96
N PRO A 12 0.33 2.98 34.06
CA PRO A 12 1.20 2.36 33.07
C PRO A 12 0.57 2.32 31.68
N VAL A 13 -0.75 2.14 31.57
CA VAL A 13 -1.45 2.08 30.28
C VAL A 13 -1.43 3.45 29.58
N THR A 14 -1.70 4.52 30.32
CA THR A 14 -1.62 5.89 29.81
C THR A 14 -0.20 6.26 29.41
N LEU A 15 0.80 5.87 30.21
CA LEU A 15 2.21 6.14 29.93
C LEU A 15 2.72 5.36 28.71
N THR A 16 2.36 4.08 28.56
CA THR A 16 2.68 3.33 27.35
C THR A 16 2.02 3.93 26.11
N GLY A 17 0.75 4.34 26.22
CA GLY A 17 0.05 5.03 25.13
C GLY A 17 0.71 6.36 24.76
N ALA A 18 1.13 7.15 25.75
CA ALA A 18 1.84 8.41 25.54
C ALA A 18 3.22 8.21 24.92
N GLY A 19 3.97 7.20 25.33
CA GLY A 19 5.25 6.84 24.71
C GLY A 19 5.08 6.45 23.24
N ILE A 20 4.12 5.56 22.94
CA ILE A 20 3.80 5.16 21.57
C ILE A 20 3.41 6.38 20.73
N ALA A 21 2.46 7.20 21.21
CA ALA A 21 1.99 8.38 20.49
C ALA A 21 3.11 9.39 20.24
N ALA A 22 3.96 9.67 21.23
CA ALA A 22 5.07 10.62 21.08
C ALA A 22 6.12 10.12 20.09
N ILE A 23 6.51 8.84 20.15
CA ILE A 23 7.47 8.24 19.21
C ILE A 23 6.89 8.24 17.80
N SER A 24 5.65 7.78 17.62
CA SER A 24 5.00 7.78 16.31
C SER A 24 4.88 9.19 15.73
N PHE A 25 4.49 10.18 16.52
CA PHE A 25 4.41 11.57 16.07
C PHE A 25 5.78 12.13 15.66
N GLY A 26 6.83 11.87 16.46
CA GLY A 26 8.20 12.25 16.12
C GLY A 26 8.69 11.60 14.83
N LEU A 27 8.40 10.31 14.64
CA LEU A 27 8.74 9.59 13.41
C LEU A 27 7.97 10.12 12.19
N ILE A 28 6.69 10.47 12.33
CA ILE A 28 5.91 11.08 11.24
C ILE A 28 6.56 12.39 10.80
N ILE A 29 6.89 13.28 11.75
CA ILE A 29 7.56 14.55 11.45
C ILE A 29 8.91 14.29 10.75
N PHE A 30 9.71 13.37 11.29
CA PHE A 30 11.02 13.05 10.73
C PHE A 30 10.93 12.52 9.30
N LEU A 31 10.05 11.54 9.04
CA LEU A 31 9.88 10.97 7.71
C LEU A 31 9.27 11.96 6.74
N PHE A 32 8.31 12.79 7.18
CA PHE A 32 7.75 13.85 6.36
C PHE A 32 8.81 14.88 5.94
N ILE A 33 9.73 15.23 6.86
CA ILE A 33 10.88 16.07 6.54
C ILE A 33 11.76 15.37 5.49
N LEU A 34 12.10 14.09 5.69
CA LEU A 34 12.90 13.35 4.70
C LEU A 34 12.24 13.27 3.32
N ASP A 35 10.93 13.08 3.26
CA ASP A 35 10.15 13.01 2.03
C ASP A 35 10.30 14.30 1.21
N ILE A 36 10.16 15.46 1.86
CA ILE A 36 10.36 16.79 1.25
C ILE A 36 11.78 16.95 0.69
N PHE A 37 12.79 16.45 1.40
CA PHE A 37 14.20 16.59 1.00
C PHE A 37 14.67 15.54 -0.03
N SER A 38 13.96 14.42 -0.18
CA SER A 38 14.40 13.30 -1.01
C SER A 38 14.22 13.52 -2.51
N GLY A 39 13.29 14.40 -2.93
CA GLY A 39 13.07 14.74 -4.34
C GLY A 39 12.50 13.62 -5.23
N GLU A 40 12.46 12.38 -4.74
CA GLU A 40 11.92 11.21 -5.43
C GLU A 40 10.66 10.70 -4.70
N SER A 41 9.59 10.44 -5.45
CA SER A 41 8.36 9.88 -4.88
C SER A 41 8.56 8.39 -4.59
N ASN A 42 8.84 8.04 -3.32
CA ASN A 42 8.87 6.64 -2.89
C ASN A 42 7.51 6.24 -2.29
N PRO A 43 6.72 5.40 -2.98
CA PRO A 43 5.39 4.99 -2.50
C PRO A 43 5.41 4.37 -1.09
N TYR A 44 6.51 3.69 -0.73
CA TYR A 44 6.67 3.05 0.57
C TYR A 44 6.85 4.04 1.71
N LEU A 45 7.62 5.11 1.49
CA LEU A 45 7.72 6.19 2.48
C LEU A 45 6.36 6.86 2.70
N GLY A 46 5.60 7.06 1.63
CA GLY A 46 4.23 7.58 1.72
C GLY A 46 3.31 6.68 2.55
N ILE A 47 3.31 5.37 2.30
CA ILE A 47 2.47 4.42 3.07
C ILE A 47 2.84 4.43 4.56
N ILE A 48 4.14 4.37 4.88
CA ILE A 48 4.60 4.36 6.28
C ILE A 48 4.20 5.67 6.97
N THR A 49 4.42 6.80 6.31
CA THR A 49 4.26 8.13 6.91
C THR A 49 2.80 8.55 7.04
N PHE A 50 1.97 8.26 6.03
CA PHE A 50 0.58 8.75 5.98
C PHE A 50 -0.48 7.73 6.39
N ILE A 51 -0.14 6.45 6.52
CA ILE A 51 -1.11 5.40 6.88
C ILE A 51 -0.69 4.66 8.14
N ILE A 52 0.47 4.01 8.12
CA ILE A 52 0.90 3.11 9.20
C ILE A 52 1.17 3.89 10.48
N LEU A 53 2.04 4.90 10.43
CA LEU A 53 2.39 5.67 11.61
C LEU A 53 1.20 6.44 12.21
N PRO A 54 0.30 7.06 11.41
CA PRO A 54 -0.93 7.64 11.94
C PRO A 54 -1.85 6.63 12.62
N ALA A 55 -1.99 5.42 12.08
CA ALA A 55 -2.76 4.36 12.75
C ALA A 55 -2.18 3.99 14.12
N ILE A 56 -0.85 3.87 14.23
CA ILE A 56 -0.14 3.62 15.50
C ILE A 56 -0.30 4.81 16.46
N LEU A 57 -0.24 6.04 15.96
CA LEU A 57 -0.48 7.26 16.75
C LEU A 57 -1.89 7.26 17.33
N ILE A 58 -2.91 7.01 16.51
CA ILE A 58 -4.32 6.92 16.95
C ILE A 58 -4.47 5.81 18.00
N PHE A 59 -3.86 4.65 17.78
CA PHE A 59 -3.86 3.56 18.77
C PHE A 59 -3.23 3.98 20.11
N GLY A 60 -2.10 4.70 20.09
CA GLY A 60 -1.47 5.28 21.28
C GLY A 60 -2.39 6.28 22.01
N LEU A 61 -3.09 7.14 21.27
CA LEU A 61 -4.08 8.08 21.83
C LEU A 61 -5.29 7.36 22.44
N LEU A 62 -5.77 6.29 21.81
CA LEU A 62 -6.83 5.44 22.35
C LEU A 62 -6.39 4.74 23.64
N LEU A 63 -5.14 4.28 23.73
CA LEU A 63 -4.57 3.73 24.96
C LEU A 63 -4.50 4.77 26.09
N ILE A 64 -4.16 6.02 25.79
CA ILE A 64 -4.23 7.13 26.76
C ILE A 64 -5.66 7.31 27.28
N ALA A 65 -6.63 7.43 26.39
CA ALA A 65 -8.03 7.62 26.77
C ALA A 65 -8.54 6.43 27.61
N TYR A 66 -8.25 5.20 27.18
CA TYR A 66 -8.60 3.99 27.90
C TYR A 66 -7.93 3.91 29.28
N GLY A 67 -6.63 4.23 29.36
CA GLY A 67 -5.88 4.27 30.61
C GLY A 67 -6.47 5.27 31.62
N ILE A 68 -6.88 6.45 31.16
CA ILE A 68 -7.54 7.47 31.99
C ILE A 68 -8.93 6.98 32.45
N ILE A 69 -9.77 6.46 31.56
CA ILE A 69 -11.12 5.98 31.90
C ILE A 69 -11.04 4.82 32.91
N ARG A 70 -10.12 3.88 32.68
CA ARG A 70 -9.89 2.74 33.58
C ARG A 70 -9.45 3.20 34.97
N GLU A 71 -8.50 4.14 35.04
CA GLU A 71 -8.01 4.64 36.33
C GLU A 71 -9.09 5.44 37.07
N ARG A 72 -9.90 6.26 36.38
CA ARG A 72 -11.07 6.94 36.98
C ARG A 72 -12.07 5.94 37.59
N ARG A 73 -12.35 4.83 36.89
CA ARG A 73 -13.24 3.78 37.40
C ARG A 73 -12.66 3.06 38.62
N ARG A 74 -11.35 2.86 38.70
CA ARG A 74 -10.68 2.25 39.87
C ARG A 74 -10.73 3.17 41.09
N ILE A 75 -10.43 4.45 40.92
CA ILE A 75 -10.49 5.45 42.00
C ILE A 75 -11.92 5.55 42.55
N LYS A 76 -12.94 5.59 41.68
CA LYS A 76 -14.36 5.55 42.10
C LYS A 76 -14.76 4.29 42.88
N ARG A 77 -14.02 3.19 42.72
CA ARG A 77 -14.23 1.91 43.43
C ARG A 77 -13.38 1.78 44.69
N GLY A 78 -12.68 2.84 45.12
CA GLY A 78 -11.80 2.83 46.30
C GLY A 78 -10.48 2.08 46.10
N LEU A 79 -10.15 1.68 44.87
CA LEU A 79 -8.92 0.95 44.54
C LEU A 79 -7.82 1.95 44.15
N GLU A 80 -7.31 2.70 45.11
CA GLU A 80 -6.18 3.62 44.89
C GLU A 80 -4.85 2.86 44.73
N ARG A 81 -4.03 3.29 43.76
CA ARG A 81 -2.67 2.75 43.58
C ARG A 81 -1.71 3.40 44.58
N SER A 82 -1.27 2.62 45.56
CA SER A 82 -0.18 3.03 46.48
C SER A 82 1.20 3.09 45.81
N GLY A 83 1.40 2.38 44.68
CA GLY A 83 2.67 2.33 43.94
C GLY A 83 2.61 3.10 42.63
N LYS A 84 3.62 3.94 42.35
CA LYS A 84 3.68 4.85 41.19
C LYS A 84 4.08 4.16 39.88
N PHE A 85 4.87 3.08 39.93
CA PHE A 85 5.46 2.41 38.76
C PHE A 85 5.73 0.92 38.98
N LEU A 86 5.96 0.19 37.88
CA LEU A 86 6.41 -1.20 37.87
C LEU A 86 7.91 -1.21 38.23
N VAL A 87 8.28 -1.91 39.30
CA VAL A 87 9.69 -2.10 39.68
C VAL A 87 10.18 -3.36 38.99
N ILE A 88 11.01 -3.20 37.96
CA ILE A 88 11.69 -4.31 37.30
C ILE A 88 13.02 -4.52 38.01
N ASP A 89 13.14 -5.61 38.75
CA ASP A 89 14.39 -6.04 39.38
C ASP A 89 14.98 -7.21 38.60
N LEU A 90 16.00 -6.92 37.78
CA LEU A 90 16.69 -7.93 36.97
C LEU A 90 17.60 -8.86 37.80
N ASN A 91 17.81 -8.57 39.09
CA ASN A 91 18.49 -9.49 40.01
C ASN A 91 17.57 -10.62 40.45
N ASP A 92 16.25 -10.44 40.42
CA ASP A 92 15.29 -11.53 40.64
C ASP A 92 15.27 -12.45 39.40
N ILE A 93 15.60 -13.72 39.61
CA ILE A 93 15.69 -14.71 38.53
C ILE A 93 14.35 -14.96 37.81
N LYS A 94 13.22 -14.82 38.50
CA LYS A 94 11.88 -14.99 37.93
C LYS A 94 11.55 -13.81 37.02
N GLN A 95 11.84 -12.59 37.48
CA GLN A 95 11.64 -11.39 36.65
C GLN A 95 12.58 -11.37 35.45
N ARG A 96 13.85 -11.73 35.64
CA ARG A 96 14.84 -11.83 34.55
C ARG A 96 14.43 -12.84 33.49
N ARG A 97 13.97 -14.04 33.89
CA ARG A 97 13.44 -15.04 32.95
C ARG A 97 12.21 -14.53 32.23
N ALA A 98 11.24 -13.96 32.94
CA ALA A 98 10.04 -13.40 32.34
C ALA A 98 10.38 -12.32 31.30
N VAL A 99 11.22 -11.34 31.65
CA VAL A 99 11.68 -10.29 30.72
C VAL A 99 12.40 -10.91 29.51
N THR A 100 13.29 -11.88 29.73
CA THR A 100 14.02 -12.54 28.63
C THR A 100 13.06 -13.25 27.68
N PHE A 101 12.14 -14.06 28.19
CA PHE A 101 11.16 -14.78 27.37
C PHE A 101 10.21 -13.84 26.64
N PHE A 102 9.68 -12.82 27.31
CA PHE A 102 8.81 -11.83 26.68
C PHE A 102 9.55 -11.06 25.58
N THR A 103 10.77 -10.62 25.83
CA THR A 103 11.57 -9.90 24.84
C THR A 103 11.89 -10.78 23.65
N VAL A 104 12.45 -11.98 23.86
CA VAL A 104 12.80 -12.91 22.78
C VAL A 104 11.56 -13.34 21.99
N GLY A 105 10.47 -13.70 22.69
CA GLY A 105 9.21 -14.08 22.05
C GLY A 105 8.61 -12.93 21.22
N THR A 106 8.67 -11.70 21.73
CA THR A 106 8.18 -10.51 21.00
C THR A 106 9.04 -10.23 19.78
N LEU A 107 10.37 -10.30 19.89
CA LEU A 107 11.29 -10.12 18.76
C LEU A 107 11.05 -11.16 17.67
N LEU A 108 10.89 -12.43 18.05
CA LEU A 108 10.58 -13.50 17.09
C LEU A 108 9.22 -13.27 16.44
N LEU A 109 8.19 -12.92 17.22
CA LEU A 109 6.86 -12.64 16.69
C LEU A 109 6.90 -11.47 15.68
N ILE A 110 7.59 -10.37 16.02
CA ILE A 110 7.77 -9.23 15.12
C ILE A 110 8.50 -9.66 13.86
N PHE A 111 9.60 -10.40 13.99
CA PHE A 111 10.39 -10.87 12.85
C PHE A 111 9.57 -11.74 11.91
N PHE A 112 8.90 -12.77 12.42
CA PHE A 112 8.07 -13.67 11.61
C PHE A 112 6.85 -12.96 11.02
N SER A 113 6.24 -12.03 11.75
CA SER A 113 5.11 -11.25 11.24
C SER A 113 5.55 -10.31 10.12
N ALA A 114 6.68 -9.63 10.28
CA ALA A 114 7.24 -8.75 9.25
C ALA A 114 7.63 -9.55 8.00
N PHE A 115 8.35 -10.66 8.18
CA PHE A 115 8.73 -11.54 7.09
C PHE A 115 7.52 -12.14 6.35
N GLY A 116 6.55 -12.66 7.10
CA GLY A 116 5.31 -13.21 6.51
C GLY A 116 4.50 -12.15 5.77
N SER A 117 4.38 -10.93 6.33
CA SER A 117 3.69 -9.82 5.68
C SER A 117 4.40 -9.39 4.39
N TYR A 118 5.73 -9.34 4.40
CA TYR A 118 6.52 -9.02 3.21
C TYR A 118 6.34 -10.06 2.10
N LYS A 119 6.40 -11.36 2.43
CA LYS A 119 6.16 -12.44 1.45
C LYS A 119 4.73 -12.44 0.91
N ALA A 120 3.73 -12.20 1.78
CA ALA A 120 2.34 -12.08 1.37
C ALA A 120 2.13 -10.88 0.43
N PHE A 121 2.78 -9.75 0.74
CA PHE A 121 2.80 -8.57 -0.12
C PHE A 121 3.38 -8.90 -1.50
N GLU A 122 4.63 -9.39 -1.58
CA GLU A 122 5.27 -9.75 -2.85
C GLU A 122 4.41 -10.71 -3.68
N TYR A 123 3.81 -11.71 -3.03
CA TYR A 123 2.94 -12.66 -3.71
C TYR A 123 1.69 -11.99 -4.26
N SER A 124 1.02 -11.13 -3.49
CA SER A 124 -0.18 -10.39 -3.91
C SER A 124 0.07 -9.36 -5.02
N GLU A 125 1.33 -9.11 -5.35
CA GLU A 125 1.79 -8.20 -6.41
C GLU A 125 2.30 -8.95 -7.64
N SER A 126 2.30 -10.28 -7.60
CA SER A 126 2.83 -11.12 -8.68
C SER A 126 1.82 -11.33 -9.81
N ASP A 127 2.34 -11.58 -11.01
CA ASP A 127 1.54 -11.97 -12.18
C ASP A 127 0.80 -13.29 -11.96
N GLU A 128 1.43 -14.21 -11.22
CA GLU A 128 0.81 -15.47 -10.82
C GLU A 128 -0.46 -15.21 -10.02
N PHE A 129 -0.37 -14.36 -8.99
CA PHE A 129 -1.53 -14.02 -8.17
C PHE A 129 -2.64 -13.36 -8.99
N CYS A 130 -2.29 -12.38 -9.82
CA CYS A 130 -3.27 -11.61 -10.59
C CYS A 130 -3.92 -12.44 -11.71
N GLY A 131 -3.15 -13.29 -12.39
CA GLY A 131 -3.58 -13.98 -13.60
C GLY A 131 -4.09 -15.40 -13.39
N THR A 132 -3.59 -16.12 -12.37
CA THR A 132 -3.81 -17.56 -12.25
C THR A 132 -4.73 -17.97 -11.10
N ILE A 133 -4.81 -17.17 -10.03
CA ILE A 133 -5.58 -17.54 -8.84
C ILE A 133 -7.08 -17.57 -9.12
N CYS A 134 -7.59 -16.52 -9.78
CA CYS A 134 -8.99 -16.44 -10.19
C CYS A 134 -9.14 -16.80 -11.68
N HIS A 135 -8.65 -17.98 -12.08
CA HIS A 135 -8.50 -18.32 -13.50
C HIS A 135 -9.80 -18.12 -14.30
N GLU A 136 -10.97 -18.47 -13.77
CA GLU A 136 -12.23 -18.47 -14.54
C GLU A 136 -12.60 -17.08 -15.05
N VAL A 137 -12.30 -16.05 -14.25
CA VAL A 137 -12.60 -14.65 -14.59
C VAL A 137 -11.39 -13.91 -15.16
N MET A 138 -10.16 -14.35 -14.87
CA MET A 138 -8.93 -13.68 -15.30
C MET A 138 -8.26 -14.31 -16.53
N GLU A 139 -8.64 -15.51 -16.95
CA GLU A 139 -8.03 -16.22 -18.08
C GLU A 139 -7.95 -15.39 -19.38
N PRO A 140 -8.99 -14.65 -19.80
CA PRO A 140 -8.90 -13.81 -20.99
C PRO A 140 -7.81 -12.75 -20.88
N GLU A 141 -7.72 -12.07 -19.73
CA GLU A 141 -6.79 -10.96 -19.53
C GLU A 141 -5.37 -11.44 -19.29
N TYR A 142 -5.20 -12.58 -18.60
CA TYR A 142 -3.89 -13.19 -18.44
C TYR A 142 -3.35 -13.71 -19.78
N THR A 143 -4.21 -14.26 -20.64
CA THR A 143 -3.82 -14.68 -22.00
C THR A 143 -3.43 -13.48 -22.86
N ALA A 144 -4.22 -12.40 -22.80
CA ALA A 144 -3.90 -11.16 -23.49
C ALA A 144 -2.55 -10.59 -23.02
N TYR A 145 -2.31 -10.54 -21.70
CA TYR A 145 -1.05 -10.11 -21.09
C TYR A 145 0.15 -10.89 -21.63
N LEU A 146 0.08 -12.23 -21.61
CA LEU A 146 1.15 -13.11 -22.10
C LEU A 146 1.49 -12.90 -23.58
N SER A 147 0.49 -12.54 -24.39
CA SER A 147 0.66 -12.24 -25.81
C SER A 147 1.05 -10.78 -26.13
N SER A 148 1.09 -9.92 -25.12
CA SER A 148 1.32 -8.49 -25.29
C SER A 148 2.81 -8.11 -25.30
N PRO A 149 3.17 -6.93 -25.84
CA PRO A 149 4.51 -6.36 -25.69
C PRO A 149 4.94 -6.11 -24.24
N HIS A 150 4.00 -6.14 -23.30
CA HIS A 150 4.22 -5.92 -21.87
C HIS A 150 4.24 -7.21 -21.06
N SER A 151 4.34 -8.39 -21.68
CA SER A 151 4.33 -9.70 -20.99
C SER A 151 5.47 -9.94 -19.99
N ARG A 152 6.40 -8.99 -19.86
CA ARG A 152 7.52 -8.98 -18.92
C ARG A 152 7.46 -7.83 -17.92
N VAL A 153 6.39 -7.04 -17.97
CA VAL A 153 6.11 -5.95 -17.04
C VAL A 153 5.00 -6.42 -16.11
N GLY A 154 5.32 -6.57 -14.82
CA GLY A 154 4.35 -7.12 -13.87
C GLY A 154 3.01 -6.36 -13.88
N CYS A 155 1.91 -7.08 -13.68
CA CYS A 155 0.54 -6.56 -13.73
C CYS A 155 0.40 -5.26 -12.92
N VAL A 156 1.02 -5.24 -11.73
CA VAL A 156 0.95 -4.12 -10.78
C VAL A 156 1.64 -2.85 -11.29
N GLY A 157 2.61 -2.97 -12.20
CA GLY A 157 3.27 -1.82 -12.83
C GLY A 157 2.29 -0.93 -13.59
N CYS A 158 1.20 -1.49 -14.11
CA CYS A 158 0.13 -0.74 -14.77
C CYS A 158 -1.15 -0.63 -13.90
N HIS A 159 -1.50 -1.69 -13.16
CA HIS A 159 -2.81 -1.79 -12.51
C HIS A 159 -2.86 -1.25 -11.08
N ILE A 160 -1.73 -1.07 -10.39
CA ILE A 160 -1.72 -0.44 -9.07
C ILE A 160 -1.43 1.04 -9.18
N GLY A 161 -0.48 1.44 -10.04
CA GLY A 161 -0.05 2.83 -10.21
C GLY A 161 0.92 3.29 -9.11
N SER A 162 1.63 4.38 -9.36
CA SER A 162 2.59 4.92 -8.39
C SER A 162 1.90 5.69 -7.25
N GLY A 163 2.52 5.63 -6.06
CA GLY A 163 2.08 6.38 -4.89
C GLY A 163 1.16 5.63 -3.92
N ALA A 164 1.12 6.12 -2.68
CA ALA A 164 0.43 5.45 -1.57
C ALA A 164 -1.10 5.42 -1.72
N ASP A 165 -1.71 6.47 -2.28
CA ASP A 165 -3.16 6.55 -2.47
C ASP A 165 -3.66 5.49 -3.47
N TRP A 166 -2.99 5.39 -4.62
CA TRP A 166 -3.29 4.39 -5.64
C TRP A 166 -3.05 2.98 -5.14
N PHE A 167 -1.98 2.76 -4.37
CA PHE A 167 -1.75 1.50 -3.67
C PHE A 167 -2.95 1.10 -2.80
N VAL A 168 -3.42 1.96 -1.89
CA VAL A 168 -4.57 1.66 -1.02
C VAL A 168 -5.84 1.41 -1.81
N LYS A 169 -6.15 2.28 -2.79
CA LYS A 169 -7.33 2.14 -3.65
C LYS A 169 -7.33 0.80 -4.38
N SER A 170 -6.17 0.40 -4.93
CA SER A 170 -6.03 -0.88 -5.63
C SER A 170 -6.31 -2.07 -4.70
N LYS A 171 -5.82 -2.04 -3.46
CA LYS A 171 -6.01 -3.13 -2.49
C LYS A 171 -7.44 -3.23 -1.98
N ILE A 172 -8.13 -2.10 -1.76
CA ILE A 172 -9.55 -2.08 -1.40
C ILE A 172 -10.40 -2.61 -2.56
N SER A 173 -10.13 -2.17 -3.78
CA SER A 173 -10.82 -2.66 -4.99
C SER A 173 -10.57 -4.16 -5.20
N GLY A 174 -9.32 -4.61 -5.08
CA GLY A 174 -8.94 -6.02 -5.18
C GLY A 174 -9.62 -6.89 -4.11
N ALA A 175 -9.75 -6.40 -2.86
CA ALA A 175 -10.48 -7.11 -1.82
C ALA A 175 -11.97 -7.30 -2.19
N TYR A 176 -12.58 -6.27 -2.80
CA TYR A 176 -13.95 -6.37 -3.32
C TYR A 176 -14.05 -7.35 -4.51
N GLN A 177 -13.05 -7.40 -5.38
CA GLN A 177 -13.01 -8.37 -6.49
C GLN A 177 -12.90 -9.80 -5.97
N VAL A 178 -11.99 -10.07 -5.02
CA VAL A 178 -11.87 -11.39 -4.36
C VAL A 178 -13.21 -11.79 -3.72
N TYR A 179 -13.85 -10.88 -2.98
CA TYR A 179 -15.18 -11.09 -2.45
C TYR A 179 -16.20 -11.42 -3.56
N SER A 180 -16.21 -10.65 -4.65
CA SER A 180 -17.15 -10.83 -5.76
C SER A 180 -17.00 -12.21 -6.43
N VAL A 181 -15.77 -12.68 -6.60
CA VAL A 181 -15.49 -14.02 -7.15
C VAL A 181 -15.91 -15.11 -6.16
N LEU A 182 -15.49 -15.00 -4.89
CA LEU A 182 -15.80 -16.00 -3.85
C LEU A 182 -17.31 -16.20 -3.63
N PHE A 183 -18.10 -15.14 -3.78
CA PHE A 183 -19.56 -15.19 -3.60
C PHE A 183 -20.34 -15.21 -4.91
N ASN A 184 -19.67 -15.38 -6.06
CA ASN A 184 -20.29 -15.38 -7.40
C ASN A 184 -21.18 -14.14 -7.68
N LYS A 185 -20.71 -12.97 -7.24
CA LYS A 185 -21.37 -11.66 -7.38
C LYS A 185 -20.72 -10.81 -8.46
N TYR A 186 -20.68 -11.32 -9.69
CA TYR A 186 -20.19 -10.59 -10.85
C TYR A 186 -21.12 -10.79 -12.04
N SER A 187 -21.14 -9.82 -12.96
CA SER A 187 -21.98 -9.88 -14.16
C SER A 187 -21.38 -10.79 -15.22
N ARG A 188 -22.24 -11.38 -16.05
CA ARG A 188 -21.86 -12.18 -17.22
C ARG A 188 -22.60 -11.62 -18.45
N PRO A 189 -21.90 -11.08 -19.47
CA PRO A 189 -20.44 -10.96 -19.57
C PRO A 189 -19.84 -9.97 -18.57
N ILE A 190 -18.55 -10.13 -18.27
CA ILE A 190 -17.81 -9.20 -17.42
C ILE A 190 -17.55 -7.92 -18.25
N PRO A 191 -18.03 -6.75 -17.82
CA PRO A 191 -17.80 -5.50 -18.55
C PRO A 191 -16.33 -5.10 -18.43
N THR A 192 -15.81 -4.37 -19.43
CA THR A 192 -14.51 -3.74 -19.32
C THR A 192 -14.52 -2.74 -18.15
N PRO A 193 -13.66 -2.90 -17.13
CA PRO A 193 -13.74 -2.12 -15.89
C PRO A 193 -13.16 -0.69 -16.04
N VAL A 194 -13.12 -0.15 -17.27
CA VAL A 194 -12.53 1.16 -17.57
C VAL A 194 -13.60 2.24 -17.39
N HIS A 195 -13.89 2.57 -16.13
CA HIS A 195 -14.73 3.72 -15.80
C HIS A 195 -13.91 5.01 -15.70
N GLU A 196 -12.64 4.89 -15.30
CA GLU A 196 -11.65 5.98 -15.27
C GLU A 196 -10.30 5.41 -15.71
N LEU A 197 -9.72 5.96 -16.78
CA LEU A 197 -8.34 5.66 -17.16
C LEU A 197 -7.41 6.31 -16.13
N ARG A 198 -6.45 5.56 -15.61
CA ARG A 198 -5.41 6.12 -14.74
C ARG A 198 -4.60 7.16 -15.54
N PRO A 199 -4.09 8.23 -14.89
CA PRO A 199 -3.23 9.20 -15.55
C PRO A 199 -2.03 8.51 -16.22
N ALA A 200 -1.70 8.93 -17.44
CA ALA A 200 -0.62 8.34 -18.23
C ALA A 200 0.74 8.54 -17.55
N GLU A 201 0.92 9.66 -16.84
CA GLU A 201 2.12 10.05 -16.10
C GLU A 201 2.51 9.00 -15.05
N GLY A 202 1.51 8.42 -14.37
CA GLY A 202 1.69 7.46 -13.28
C GLY A 202 1.75 5.99 -13.71
N THR A 203 1.66 5.71 -15.01
CA THR A 203 1.58 4.33 -15.56
C THR A 203 2.44 4.16 -16.81
N CYS A 204 2.03 4.80 -17.91
CA CYS A 204 2.66 4.65 -19.22
C CYS A 204 3.98 5.42 -19.30
N GLU A 205 3.98 6.68 -18.88
CA GLU A 205 5.14 7.58 -19.02
C GLU A 205 6.31 7.21 -18.09
N GLN A 206 6.09 6.34 -17.11
CA GLN A 206 7.16 5.76 -16.30
C GLN A 206 8.17 4.98 -17.16
N CYS A 207 7.74 4.49 -18.33
CA CYS A 207 8.61 3.83 -19.31
C CYS A 207 8.57 4.51 -20.68
N HIS A 208 7.42 5.06 -21.06
CA HIS A 208 7.16 5.73 -22.35
C HIS A 208 7.15 7.26 -22.22
N SER A 209 8.19 7.83 -21.63
CA SER A 209 8.30 9.27 -21.46
C SER A 209 8.78 9.97 -22.75
N PRO A 210 8.55 11.29 -22.89
CA PRO A 210 9.09 12.07 -24.01
C PRO A 210 10.62 12.07 -24.10
N GLY A 211 11.31 11.79 -22.99
CA GLY A 211 12.77 11.71 -22.93
C GLY A 211 13.34 10.38 -23.43
N HIS A 212 12.50 9.36 -23.67
CA HIS A 212 12.92 8.05 -24.14
C HIS A 212 12.49 7.82 -25.60
N PHE A 213 13.49 7.59 -26.46
CA PHE A 213 13.26 7.34 -27.87
C PHE A 213 12.69 5.94 -28.10
N PHE A 214 11.48 5.89 -28.66
CA PHE A 214 10.83 4.67 -29.14
C PHE A 214 10.39 4.86 -30.58
N SER A 215 10.58 3.83 -31.42
CA SER A 215 10.08 3.84 -32.79
C SER A 215 8.55 3.77 -32.81
N GLU A 216 7.93 4.47 -33.74
CA GLU A 216 6.48 4.37 -33.98
C GLU A 216 6.09 2.97 -34.44
N ILE A 217 4.96 2.46 -33.93
CA ILE A 217 4.42 1.15 -34.32
C ILE A 217 3.26 1.37 -35.28
N LYS A 218 3.37 0.79 -36.47
CA LYS A 218 2.24 0.67 -37.39
C LYS A 218 1.38 -0.51 -36.99
N TYR A 219 0.30 -0.24 -36.26
CA TYR A 219 -0.70 -1.24 -35.93
C TYR A 219 -1.69 -1.40 -37.08
N LYS A 220 -1.94 -2.65 -37.47
CA LYS A 220 -3.00 -3.00 -38.41
C LYS A 220 -3.84 -4.09 -37.78
N SER A 221 -5.15 -3.89 -37.77
CA SER A 221 -6.10 -4.90 -37.32
C SER A 221 -7.22 -5.04 -38.34
N ASP A 222 -7.43 -6.27 -38.78
CA ASP A 222 -8.59 -6.65 -39.57
C ASP A 222 -9.69 -7.06 -38.60
N TYR A 223 -10.89 -6.52 -38.77
CA TYR A 223 -12.04 -6.82 -37.93
C TYR A 223 -13.31 -6.89 -38.78
N PHE A 224 -14.40 -7.35 -38.18
CA PHE A 224 -15.70 -7.43 -38.84
C PHE A 224 -16.65 -6.43 -38.20
N LEU A 225 -17.43 -5.74 -39.03
CA LEU A 225 -18.47 -4.84 -38.54
C LEU A 225 -19.63 -5.64 -37.95
N TYR A 226 -20.33 -5.02 -37.00
CA TYR A 226 -21.59 -5.54 -36.45
C TYR A 226 -22.75 -5.28 -37.43
N ASP A 227 -22.65 -5.79 -38.65
CA ASP A 227 -23.71 -5.80 -39.66
C ASP A 227 -24.08 -7.24 -40.04
N GLU A 228 -25.28 -7.45 -40.60
CA GLU A 228 -25.76 -8.79 -40.96
C GLU A 228 -24.84 -9.51 -41.97
N ALA A 229 -24.13 -8.74 -42.79
CA ALA A 229 -23.19 -9.25 -43.78
C ALA A 229 -21.82 -9.67 -43.20
N ASN A 230 -21.54 -9.35 -41.92
CA ASN A 230 -20.21 -9.45 -41.32
C ASN A 230 -19.14 -8.86 -42.24
N THR A 231 -19.29 -7.58 -42.59
CA THR A 231 -18.40 -6.92 -43.54
C THR A 231 -16.98 -6.85 -42.99
N LYS A 232 -16.02 -7.37 -43.75
CA LYS A 232 -14.59 -7.27 -43.41
C LYS A 232 -14.14 -5.80 -43.51
N SER A 233 -13.60 -5.27 -42.43
CA SER A 233 -13.00 -3.94 -42.33
C SER A 233 -11.56 -4.04 -41.82
N SER A 234 -10.78 -2.98 -42.00
CA SER A 234 -9.45 -2.89 -41.43
C SER A 234 -9.17 -1.50 -40.88
N ILE A 235 -8.45 -1.45 -39.77
CA ILE A 235 -7.92 -0.23 -39.19
C ILE A 235 -6.41 -0.28 -39.26
N ALA A 236 -5.81 0.80 -39.75
CA ALA A 236 -4.37 1.01 -39.72
C ALA A 236 -4.10 2.29 -38.93
N MET A 237 -3.37 2.16 -37.82
CA MET A 237 -2.97 3.26 -36.96
C MET A 237 -1.45 3.31 -36.85
N LEU A 238 -0.91 4.52 -36.78
CA LEU A 238 0.47 4.75 -36.38
C LEU A 238 0.45 5.18 -34.91
N LEU A 239 0.87 4.28 -34.03
CA LEU A 239 0.97 4.56 -32.60
C LEU A 239 2.37 5.12 -32.35
N LYS A 240 2.45 6.36 -31.90
CA LYS A 240 3.68 6.89 -31.32
C LYS A 240 3.68 6.50 -29.84
N ILE A 241 4.82 6.00 -29.35
CA ILE A 241 4.93 5.34 -28.03
C ILE A 241 6.08 5.97 -27.21
N GLY A 242 6.53 7.15 -27.62
CA GLY A 242 7.67 7.85 -27.04
C GLY A 242 7.91 9.19 -27.71
N GLY A 243 9.03 9.82 -27.34
CA GLY A 243 9.53 11.05 -27.92
C GLY A 243 11.06 11.00 -28.11
N GLY A 244 11.60 11.81 -29.01
CA GLY A 244 13.04 11.94 -29.21
C GLY A 244 13.62 13.15 -28.47
N ASN A 245 14.85 13.03 -27.94
CA ASN A 245 15.62 14.18 -27.48
C ASN A 245 16.05 15.02 -28.70
N SER A 246 15.71 16.30 -28.73
CA SER A 246 16.08 17.25 -29.80
C SER A 246 17.59 17.37 -30.01
N GLU A 247 18.41 17.00 -29.03
CA GLU A 247 19.87 17.00 -29.16
C GLU A 247 20.42 15.86 -30.05
N LEU A 248 19.65 14.80 -30.30
CA LEU A 248 20.05 13.63 -31.11
C LEU A 248 19.35 13.56 -32.47
N GLY A 249 18.44 14.48 -32.79
CA GLY A 249 17.67 14.51 -34.05
C GLY A 249 16.23 14.98 -33.89
N ARG A 250 15.39 14.76 -34.92
CA ARG A 250 13.98 15.19 -34.95
C ARG A 250 13.21 14.65 -33.73
N ALA A 251 12.82 15.57 -32.85
CA ALA A 251 11.92 15.29 -31.74
C ALA A 251 10.48 15.21 -32.28
N GLU A 252 9.95 14.00 -32.42
CA GLU A 252 8.56 13.73 -32.78
C GLU A 252 7.97 12.77 -31.73
N GLY A 253 6.71 12.98 -31.30
CA GLY A 253 6.06 12.19 -30.26
C GLY A 253 4.70 12.75 -29.81
N ASN A 254 3.97 12.00 -28.96
CA ASN A 254 2.60 12.35 -28.52
C ASN A 254 2.52 13.59 -27.61
N HIS A 255 3.63 13.92 -26.95
CA HIS A 255 3.73 14.97 -25.94
C HIS A 255 4.74 16.06 -26.33
N TRP A 256 5.19 16.07 -27.59
CA TRP A 256 6.03 17.15 -28.10
C TRP A 256 5.12 18.29 -28.57
N HIS A 257 5.30 19.48 -28.01
CA HIS A 257 4.59 20.71 -28.36
C HIS A 257 5.59 21.75 -28.87
#